data_AF-A0A813TDZ6-F1
#
_entry.id   AF-A0A813TDZ6-F1
#
_cell.length_a   1.000
_cell.length_b   1.000
_cell.length_c   1.000
_cell.angle_alpha   90.00
_cell.angle_beta   90.00
_cell.angle_gamma   90.00
#
_symmetry.space_group_name_H-M   'P 1'
#
loop_
_entity.id
_entity.type
_entity.pdbx_description
1 polymer ?
#
loop_
_entity_poly.entity_id
_entity_poly.type
_entity_poly.pdbx_seq_one_letter_code
_entity_poly.pdbx_strand_id
1 'polypeptide(L)'
;MPEYEPFLKEYKPNSLQATYIACNQQFSVHYRKKVDIDNDMKTRKHQNKIKSFNINRQLITKTMKPLKEKDEVCAFEAVFIYHGVKHGHSYLSQQCTTNICKAILSSSPVPNNLSCGRTKSTFIA
;
A
#
# COMPACT_ATOMS: atom_id res chain seq x y z
N MET A 1 5.42 -5.40 35.10
CA MET A 1 4.29 -4.56 34.64
C MET A 1 4.12 -4.75 33.13
N PRO A 2 3.49 -5.83 32.64
CA PRO A 2 3.52 -6.20 31.21
C PRO A 2 2.24 -5.84 30.42
N GLU A 3 1.17 -5.37 31.08
CA GLU A 3 -0.16 -5.38 30.46
C GLU A 3 -0.51 -4.14 29.61
N TYR A 4 0.34 -3.10 29.60
CA TYR A 4 0.07 -1.81 28.95
C TYR A 4 1.14 -1.35 27.94
N GLU A 5 2.13 -2.19 27.65
CA GLU A 5 3.19 -1.89 26.67
C GLU A 5 2.69 -1.54 25.25
N PRO A 6 1.55 -2.04 24.71
CA PRO A 6 1.16 -1.70 23.35
C PRO A 6 0.69 -0.25 23.13
N PHE A 7 0.54 0.56 24.19
CA PHE A 7 -0.10 1.88 24.10
C PHE A 7 0.79 3.08 24.43
N LEU A 8 1.99 2.87 24.98
CA LEU A 8 2.84 3.97 25.46
C LEU A 8 4.16 4.00 24.71
N LYS A 9 4.51 5.17 24.15
CA LYS A 9 5.70 5.30 23.30
C LYS A 9 6.98 5.54 24.09
N GLU A 10 6.92 6.37 25.13
CA GLU A 10 8.09 6.76 25.93
C GLU A 10 7.68 7.02 27.39
N TYR A 11 8.39 6.38 28.32
CA TYR A 11 8.42 6.75 29.73
C TYR A 11 9.81 7.31 30.02
N LYS A 12 9.94 8.63 30.21
CA LYS A 12 11.21 9.22 30.66
C LYS A 12 11.28 9.08 32.19
N PRO A 13 12.31 8.42 32.74
CA PRO A 13 12.39 8.11 34.17
C PRO A 13 12.39 9.35 35.09
N ASN A 14 12.75 10.54 34.57
CA ASN A 14 12.71 11.82 35.29
C ASN A 14 11.47 12.68 35.00
N SER A 15 10.49 12.20 34.22
CA SER A 15 9.23 12.92 34.01
C SER A 15 8.06 12.01 34.37
N LEU A 16 7.17 12.49 35.22
CA LEU A 16 5.88 11.86 35.53
C LEU A 16 4.90 11.98 34.35
N GLN A 17 5.37 11.85 33.11
CA GLN A 17 4.59 12.07 31.89
C GLN A 17 4.80 10.91 30.93
N ALA A 18 3.70 10.48 30.30
CA ALA A 18 3.67 9.44 29.30
C ALA A 18 2.84 9.88 28.10
N THR A 19 3.08 9.27 26.94
CA THR A 19 2.41 9.62 25.68
C THR A 19 1.78 8.40 25.03
N TYR A 20 0.51 8.51 24.63
CA TYR A 20 -0.17 7.45 23.89
C TYR A 20 0.33 7.35 22.45
N ILE A 21 0.56 6.12 21.99
CA ILE A 21 0.93 5.83 20.59
C ILE A 21 -0.20 6.23 19.63
N ALA A 22 -1.45 5.93 19.98
CA ALA A 22 -2.59 6.08 19.08
C ALA A 22 -2.97 7.54 18.78
N CYS A 23 -2.84 8.44 19.74
CA CYS A 23 -3.30 9.83 19.62
C CYS A 23 -2.21 10.88 19.90
N ASN A 24 -0.97 10.43 20.17
CA ASN A 24 0.19 11.26 20.51
C ASN A 24 -0.17 12.35 21.55
N GLN A 25 -0.98 11.99 22.53
CA GLN A 25 -1.38 12.87 23.63
C GLN A 25 -0.55 12.53 24.85
N GLN A 26 -0.01 13.57 25.48
CA GLN A 26 0.75 13.45 26.70
C GLN A 26 -0.18 13.58 27.91
N PHE A 27 0.07 12.76 28.93
CA PHE A 27 -0.65 12.79 30.20
C PHE A 27 0.30 12.51 31.36
N SER A 28 -0.07 12.96 32.56
CA SER A 28 0.75 12.76 33.75
C SER A 28 0.45 11.40 34.39
N VAL A 29 1.51 10.65 34.71
CA VAL A 29 1.46 9.37 35.41
C VAL A 29 2.04 9.59 36.80
N HIS A 30 1.19 9.63 37.82
CA HIS A 30 1.60 9.77 39.21
C HIS A 30 1.83 8.38 39.84
N TYR A 31 1.95 8.32 41.18
CA TYR A 31 2.22 7.08 41.91
C TYR A 31 1.21 5.94 41.61
N ARG A 32 -0.02 6.26 41.19
CA ARG A 32 -1.08 5.30 40.88
C ARG A 32 -1.19 5.03 39.38
N LYS A 33 -0.06 4.66 38.77
CA LYS A 33 0.16 4.47 37.32
C LYS A 33 -1.04 3.92 36.54
N LYS A 34 -1.61 2.78 36.96
CA LYS A 34 -2.74 2.12 36.26
C LYS A 34 -4.04 2.93 36.34
N VAL A 35 -4.33 3.50 37.51
CA VAL A 35 -5.53 4.31 37.74
C VAL A 35 -5.45 5.62 36.96
N ASP A 36 -4.25 6.20 36.86
CA ASP A 36 -4.02 7.44 36.10
C ASP A 36 -4.24 7.22 34.60
N ILE A 37 -3.77 6.08 34.07
CA ILE A 37 -4.03 5.66 32.68
C ILE A 37 -5.54 5.44 32.46
N ASP A 38 -6.21 4.67 33.31
CA ASP A 38 -7.64 4.36 33.16
C ASP A 38 -8.51 5.63 33.24
N ASN A 39 -8.13 6.59 34.08
CA ASN A 39 -8.83 7.87 34.22
C ASN A 39 -8.60 8.79 33.00
N ASP A 40 -7.38 8.84 32.48
CA ASP A 40 -7.09 9.63 31.29
C ASP A 40 -7.75 9.02 30.02
N MET A 41 -7.77 7.69 29.88
CA MET A 41 -8.51 7.01 28.80
C MET A 41 -10.01 7.34 28.80
N LYS A 42 -10.60 7.57 29.97
CA LYS A 42 -12.01 7.99 30.13
C LYS A 42 -12.24 9.48 29.88
N THR A 43 -11.18 10.28 29.79
CA THR A 43 -11.30 11.73 29.64
C THR A 43 -11.81 12.08 28.24
N ARG A 44 -12.76 13.03 28.17
CA ARG A 44 -13.38 13.49 26.90
C ARG A 44 -12.35 13.97 25.87
N LYS A 45 -11.24 14.57 26.33
CA LYS A 45 -10.12 15.00 25.47
C LYS A 45 -9.52 13.83 24.71
N HIS A 46 -9.16 12.76 25.41
CA HIS A 46 -8.59 11.54 24.82
C HIS A 46 -9.58 10.88 23.85
N GLN A 47 -10.85 10.72 24.27
CA GLN A 47 -11.88 10.11 23.45
C GLN A 47 -12.16 10.89 22.15
N ASN A 48 -12.22 12.22 22.22
CA ASN A 48 -12.41 13.06 21.03
C ASN A 48 -11.23 12.94 20.08
N LYS A 49 -10.00 12.91 20.60
CA LYS A 49 -8.79 12.76 19.79
C LYS A 49 -8.73 11.39 19.11
N ILE A 50 -9.12 10.31 19.79
CA ILE A 50 -9.26 8.97 19.19
C ILE A 50 -10.33 8.96 18.10
N LYS A 51 -11.50 9.56 18.34
CA LYS A 51 -12.56 9.66 17.33
C LYS A 51 -12.08 10.38 16.08
N SER A 52 -11.44 11.54 16.24
CA SER A 52 -10.85 12.29 15.12
C SER A 52 -9.73 11.52 14.42
N PHE A 53 -8.87 10.82 15.16
CA PHE A 53 -7.82 9.97 14.58
C PHE A 53 -8.41 8.85 13.72
N ASN A 54 -9.43 8.15 14.22
CA ASN A 54 -10.09 7.07 13.50
C ASN A 54 -10.83 7.57 12.24
N ILE A 55 -11.49 8.73 12.31
CA ILE A 55 -12.15 9.36 11.15
C ILE A 55 -11.11 9.71 10.08
N ASN A 56 -10.02 10.37 10.46
CA ASN A 56 -8.95 10.71 9.52
C ASN A 56 -8.31 9.48 8.89
N ARG A 57 -8.09 8.41 9.66
CA ARG A 57 -7.57 7.14 9.13
C ARG A 57 -8.52 6.51 8.11
N GLN A 58 -9.83 6.51 8.37
CA GLN A 58 -10.83 6.01 7.43
C GLN A 58 -10.94 6.86 6.15
N LEU A 59 -10.77 8.18 6.27
CA LEU A 59 -10.77 9.08 5.11
C LEU A 59 -9.53 8.88 4.25
N ILE A 60 -8.33 8.86 4.86
CA ILE A 60 -7.06 8.67 4.15
C ILE A 60 -7.01 7.31 3.45
N THR A 61 -7.44 6.23 4.12
CA THR A 61 -7.44 4.88 3.51
C THR A 61 -8.43 4.73 2.36
N LYS A 62 -9.50 5.52 2.33
CA LYS A 62 -10.46 5.54 1.21
C LYS A 62 -9.98 6.38 0.03
N THR A 63 -9.25 7.48 0.28
CA THR A 63 -8.76 8.39 -0.77
C THR A 63 -7.38 8.02 -1.31
N MET A 64 -6.58 7.28 -0.55
CA MET A 64 -5.22 6.82 -0.91
C MET A 64 -5.19 5.32 -1.20
N LYS A 65 -6.20 4.78 -1.89
CA LYS A 65 -5.95 3.49 -2.57
C LYS A 65 -4.97 3.81 -3.70
N PRO A 66 -3.78 3.18 -3.76
CA PRO A 66 -2.99 3.23 -4.99
C PRO A 66 -3.93 2.77 -6.11
N LEU A 67 -4.05 3.60 -7.15
CA LEU A 67 -4.85 3.24 -8.30
C LEU A 67 -4.12 2.05 -8.93
N LYS A 68 -4.53 0.81 -8.59
CA LYS A 68 -3.91 -0.41 -9.14
C LYS A 68 -3.76 -0.33 -10.67
N GLU A 69 -4.73 0.32 -11.30
CA GLU A 69 -4.73 0.65 -12.73
C GLU A 69 -3.50 1.45 -13.18
N LYS A 70 -3.03 2.44 -12.41
CA LYS A 70 -1.82 3.21 -12.76
C LYS A 70 -0.55 2.36 -12.70
N ASP A 71 -0.46 1.47 -11.73
CA ASP A 71 0.70 0.58 -11.59
C ASP A 71 0.72 -0.49 -12.69
N GLU A 72 -0.44 -1.03 -13.06
CA GLU A 72 -0.59 -2.00 -14.15
C GLU A 72 -0.27 -1.39 -15.52
N VAL A 73 -0.74 -0.16 -15.79
CA VAL A 73 -0.40 0.57 -17.02
C VAL A 73 1.10 0.85 -17.10
N CYS A 74 1.71 1.32 -16.00
CA CYS A 74 3.16 1.59 -15.98
C CYS A 74 3.99 0.31 -16.21
N ALA A 75 3.59 -0.81 -15.60
CA ALA A 75 4.24 -2.10 -15.82
C ALA A 75 4.10 -2.58 -17.27
N PHE A 76 2.90 -2.41 -17.86
CA PHE A 76 2.67 -2.71 -19.28
C PHE A 76 3.62 -1.90 -20.19
N GLU A 77 3.66 -0.58 -20.00
CA GLU A 77 4.53 0.31 -20.78
C GLU A 77 6.00 -0.07 -20.65
N ALA A 78 6.47 -0.29 -19.41
CA ALA A 78 7.86 -0.67 -19.15
C ALA A 78 8.27 -1.97 -19.86
N VAL A 79 7.40 -2.98 -19.87
CA VAL A 79 7.67 -4.26 -20.54
C VAL A 79 7.80 -4.07 -22.04
N PHE A 80 6.89 -3.31 -22.67
CA PHE A 80 6.93 -3.09 -24.12
C PHE A 80 8.12 -2.23 -24.57
N ILE A 81 8.46 -1.18 -23.80
CA ILE A 81 9.64 -0.36 -24.06
C ILE A 81 10.91 -1.21 -23.95
N TYR A 82 11.05 -1.97 -22.85
CA TYR A 82 12.19 -2.85 -22.66
C TYR A 82 12.31 -3.90 -23.76
N HIS A 83 11.20 -4.55 -24.12
CA HIS A 83 11.16 -5.54 -25.20
C HIS A 83 11.59 -4.94 -26.54
N GLY A 84 11.06 -3.76 -26.88
CA GLY A 84 11.42 -3.03 -28.10
C GLY A 84 12.90 -2.67 -28.16
N VAL A 85 13.47 -2.15 -27.06
CA VAL A 85 14.90 -1.81 -26.96
C VAL A 85 15.77 -3.07 -27.05
N LYS A 86 15.37 -4.17 -26.40
CA LYS A 86 16.19 -5.38 -26.30
C LYS A 86 16.20 -6.21 -27.59
N HIS A 87 15.04 -6.35 -28.24
CA HIS A 87 14.87 -7.25 -29.39
C HIS A 87 14.77 -6.53 -30.74
N GLY A 88 14.60 -5.21 -30.74
CA GLY A 88 14.39 -4.42 -31.96
C GLY A 88 13.13 -4.84 -32.74
N HIS A 89 12.94 -4.25 -33.92
CA HIS A 89 11.89 -4.66 -34.84
C HIS A 89 12.36 -5.83 -35.70
N SER A 90 11.82 -7.02 -35.42
CA SER A 90 12.07 -8.23 -36.20
C SER A 90 10.85 -9.15 -36.18
N TYR A 91 10.72 -10.04 -37.15
CA TYR A 91 9.65 -11.04 -37.16
C TYR A 91 9.68 -11.95 -35.92
N LEU A 92 10.88 -12.20 -35.38
CA LEU A 92 11.04 -12.95 -34.13
C LEU A 92 10.53 -12.15 -32.93
N SER A 93 10.77 -10.83 -32.89
CA SER A 93 10.28 -10.00 -31.79
C SER A 93 8.75 -9.90 -31.76
N GLN A 94 8.07 -10.06 -32.90
CA GLN A 94 6.60 -10.14 -32.95
C GLN A 94 6.03 -11.42 -32.32
N GLN A 95 6.77 -12.54 -32.38
CA GLN A 95 6.38 -13.75 -31.65
C GLN A 95 6.50 -13.54 -30.14
N CYS A 96 7.58 -12.90 -29.67
CA CYS A 96 7.74 -12.53 -28.27
C CYS A 96 6.64 -11.57 -27.80
N THR A 97 6.30 -10.56 -28.61
CA THR A 97 5.17 -9.64 -28.33
C THR A 97 3.86 -10.40 -28.13
N THR A 98 3.57 -11.40 -28.98
CA THR A 98 2.38 -12.25 -28.84
C THR A 98 2.35 -12.98 -27.50
N ASN A 99 3.50 -13.49 -27.04
CA ASN A 99 3.61 -14.16 -25.74
C ASN A 99 3.47 -13.19 -24.56
N ILE A 100 4.03 -11.98 -24.67
CA ILE A 100 3.89 -10.91 -23.68
C ILE A 100 2.40 -10.54 -23.52
N CYS A 101 1.68 -10.33 -24.63
CA CYS A 101 0.25 -10.04 -24.60
C CYS A 101 -0.55 -11.16 -23.92
N LYS A 102 -0.17 -12.43 -24.11
CA LYS A 102 -0.80 -13.56 -23.40
C LYS A 102 -0.61 -13.51 -21.89
N ALA A 103 0.59 -13.19 -21.44
CA ALA A 103 0.90 -13.10 -20.03
C ALA A 103 0.14 -11.94 -19.35
N ILE A 104 0.16 -10.76 -19.98
CA ILE A 104 -0.46 -9.56 -19.42
C ILE A 104 -1.99 -9.66 -19.45
N LEU A 105 -2.58 -10.12 -20.55
CA LEU A 105 -4.03 -10.18 -20.70
C LEU A 105 -4.64 -11.49 -20.18
N SER A 106 -3.92 -12.27 -19.38
CA SER A 106 -4.30 -13.63 -18.95
C SER A 106 -5.68 -13.76 -18.29
N SER A 107 -6.25 -12.67 -17.75
CA SER A 107 -7.60 -12.60 -17.19
C SER A 107 -8.72 -12.41 -18.25
N SER A 108 -8.36 -12.04 -19.48
CA SER A 108 -9.27 -11.85 -20.61
C SER A 108 -9.40 -13.16 -21.42
N PRO A 109 -10.52 -13.41 -22.12
CA PRO A 109 -10.64 -14.54 -23.06
C PRO A 109 -9.87 -14.32 -24.38
N VAL A 110 -9.52 -13.07 -24.70
CA VAL A 110 -8.81 -12.66 -25.92
C VAL A 110 -7.41 -13.29 -26.14
N PRO A 111 -6.55 -13.53 -25.12
CA PRO A 111 -5.17 -13.93 -25.32
C PRO A 111 -4.99 -15.37 -25.77
N ASN A 112 -5.96 -16.25 -25.51
CA ASN A 112 -5.90 -17.63 -26.00
C ASN A 112 -5.90 -17.69 -27.53
N ASN A 113 -6.49 -16.68 -28.19
CA ASN A 113 -6.55 -16.57 -29.64
C ASN A 113 -5.35 -15.82 -30.25
N LEU A 114 -4.53 -15.15 -29.43
CA LEU A 114 -3.30 -14.54 -29.91
C LEU A 114 -2.31 -15.64 -30.25
N SER A 115 -1.82 -15.68 -31.48
CA SER A 115 -0.89 -16.72 -31.93
C SER A 115 -0.16 -16.28 -33.19
N CYS A 116 0.94 -16.98 -33.48
CA CYS A 116 1.65 -16.89 -34.76
C CYS A 116 2.08 -15.45 -35.12
N GLY A 117 2.57 -14.68 -34.14
CA GLY A 117 3.02 -13.29 -34.36
C GLY A 117 4.07 -13.19 -35.47
N ARG A 118 5.03 -14.12 -35.48
CA ARG A 118 6.02 -14.21 -36.57
C ARG A 118 5.36 -14.44 -37.92
N THR A 119 4.57 -15.50 -38.05
CA THR A 119 3.94 -15.89 -39.33
C THR A 119 3.05 -14.78 -39.89
N LYS A 120 2.26 -14.13 -39.03
CA LYS A 120 1.42 -12.99 -39.41
C LYS A 120 2.28 -11.82 -39.89
N SER A 121 3.34 -11.50 -39.17
CA SER A 121 4.24 -10.41 -39.57
C SER A 121 5.00 -10.69 -40.88
N THR A 122 5.42 -11.93 -41.12
CA THR A 122 6.07 -12.34 -42.38
C THR A 122 5.11 -12.42 -43.57
N PHE A 123 3.81 -12.52 -43.32
CA PHE A 123 2.81 -12.53 -44.39
C PHE A 123 2.47 -11.10 -44.86
N ILE A 124 2.63 -10.11 -44.00
CA ILE A 124 2.25 -8.71 -44.25
C ILE A 124 3.42 -7.88 -44.81
N ALA A 125 4.65 -8.25 -44.47
CA ALA A 125 5.88 -7.57 -44.91
C ALA A 125 6.42 -8.14 -46.22
#